data_AF-X0WG91-F1
#
_entry.id   AF-X0WG91-F1
#
_cell.length_a   1.000
_cell.length_b   1.000
_cell.length_c   1.000
_cell.angle_alpha   90.00
_cell.angle_beta   90.00
_cell.angle_gamma   90.00
#
_symmetry.space_group_name_H-M   'P 1'
#
loop_
_entity.id
_entity.type
_entity.pdbx_description
1 polymer ?
#
loop_
_entity_poly.entity_id
_entity_poly.type
_entity_poly.pdbx_seq_one_letter_code
_entity_poly.pdbx_strand_id
1 'polypeptide(L)' 'MVRREKAVVLNAKDNVATALTDLEAETSLELDVGAEPLTVKLTAAVP' A
#
# COMPACT_ATOMS: atom_id res chain seq x y z
N MET A 1 -14.29 -8.05 11.05
CA MET A 1 -13.83 -8.28 9.66
C MET A 1 -12.35 -7.96 9.62
N VAL A 2 -11.48 -8.96 9.43
CA VAL A 2 -10.03 -8.73 9.31
C VAL A 2 -9.78 -8.17 7.92
N ARG A 3 -9.51 -6.86 7.79
CA ARG A 3 -8.96 -6.31 6.55
C ARG A 3 -7.54 -6.85 6.45
N ARG A 4 -7.31 -7.87 5.61
CA ARG A 4 -5.95 -8.29 5.28
C ARG A 4 -5.30 -7.14 4.52
N GLU A 5 -4.23 -6.59 5.08
CA GLU A 5 -3.46 -5.53 4.43
C GLU A 5 -2.93 -6.04 3.09
N LYS A 6 -3.05 -5.23 2.05
CA LYS A 6 -2.60 -5.58 0.68
C LYS A 6 -1.15 -5.17 0.41
N ALA A 7 -0.64 -4.23 1.21
CA ALA A 7 0.73 -3.73 1.14
C ALA A 7 1.14 -3.23 2.53
N VAL A 8 2.44 -3.22 2.79
CA VAL A 8 3.03 -2.80 4.07
C VAL A 8 4.16 -1.80 3.85
N VAL A 9 4.19 -0.77 4.69
CA VAL A 9 5.31 0.17 4.79
C VAL A 9 6.17 -0.26 5.97
N LEU A 10 7.45 -0.55 5.74
CA LEU A 10 8.32 -1.13 6.78
C LEU A 10 8.82 -0.07 7.78
N ASN A 11 9.06 1.16 7.30
CA ASN A 11 9.44 2.29 8.13
C ASN A 11 8.58 3.51 7.81
N ALA A 12 8.16 4.26 8.84
CA ALA A 12 7.36 5.49 8.65
C ALA A 12 8.06 6.57 7.80
N LYS A 13 9.39 6.49 7.62
CA LYS A 13 10.16 7.39 6.75
C LYS A 13 10.37 6.85 5.33
N ASP A 14 9.96 5.61 5.07
CA ASP A 14 10.08 5.03 3.74
C ASP A 14 9.10 5.72 2.78
N ASN A 15 9.57 5.94 1.56
CA ASN A 15 8.76 6.41 0.44
C ASN A 15 8.30 5.26 -0.46
N VAL A 16 8.46 4.02 -0.01
CA VAL A 16 8.08 2.79 -0.71
C VAL A 16 7.28 1.88 0.22
N ALA A 17 6.42 1.06 -0.38
CA ALA A 17 5.68 0.01 0.31
C ALA A 17 5.92 -1.33 -0.42
N THR A 18 5.88 -2.42 0.31
CA THR A 18 5.97 -3.77 -0.25
C THR A 18 4.58 -4.35 -0.43
N ALA A 19 4.24 -4.81 -1.62
CA ALA A 19 2.99 -5.52 -1.89
C ALA A 19 3.01 -6.90 -1.19
N LEU A 20 1.89 -7.29 -0.60
CA LEU A 20 1.71 -8.60 0.04
C LEU A 20 0.92 -9.58 -0.85
N THR A 21 0.45 -9.10 -1.99
CA THR A 21 -0.29 -9.82 -3.03
C THR A 21 -0.14 -9.04 -4.32
N ASP A 22 -0.36 -9.68 -5.46
CA ASP A 22 -0.43 -9.00 -6.76
C ASP A 22 -1.49 -7.88 -6.72
N LEU A 23 -1.13 -6.71 -7.26
CA LEU A 23 -1.97 -5.52 -7.31
C LEU A 23 -2.11 -5.05 -8.76
N GLU A 24 -3.34 -4.77 -9.18
CA GLU A 24 -3.63 -4.27 -10.52
C GLU A 24 -3.34 -2.77 -10.64
N ALA A 25 -2.99 -2.33 -11.85
CA ALA A 25 -2.89 -0.91 -12.16
C ALA A 25 -4.21 -0.17 -11.86
N GLU A 26 -4.14 1.13 -11.62
CA GLU A 26 -5.28 2.01 -11.29
C GLU A 26 -5.97 1.70 -9.95
N THR A 27 -5.54 0.68 -9.21
CA THR A 27 -6.04 0.36 -7.86
C THR A 27 -5.65 1.46 -6.87
N SER A 28 -6.62 1.91 -6.07
CA SER A 28 -6.36 2.78 -4.92
C SER A 28 -6.14 1.95 -3.65
N LEU A 29 -5.07 2.26 -2.92
CA LEU A 29 -4.69 1.61 -1.68
C LEU A 29 -4.60 2.63 -0.56
N GLU A 30 -5.10 2.24 0.61
CA GLU A 30 -4.90 2.96 1.86
C GLU A 30 -3.70 2.32 2.57
N LEU A 31 -2.65 3.10 2.78
CA LEU A 31 -1.40 2.70 3.44
C LEU A 31 -1.30 3.37 4.80
N ASP A 32 -0.95 2.60 5.82
CA ASP A 32 -0.57 3.16 7.11
C ASP A 32 0.91 3.55 7.06
N VAL A 33 1.20 4.85 7.14
CA VAL A 33 2.57 5.41 7.19
C VAL A 33 2.95 5.91 8.59
N GLY A 34 2.27 5.41 9.63
CA GLY A 34 2.61 5.62 11.05
C GLY A 34 2.14 6.95 11.66
N ALA A 35 1.81 7.96 10.84
CA ALA A 35 1.23 9.21 11.32
C ALA A 35 -0.24 9.35 10.89
N GLU A 36 -0.52 9.14 9.61
CA GLU A 36 -1.85 9.27 9.01
C GLU A 36 -2.01 8.24 7.88
N PRO A 37 -3.23 7.71 7.64
CA PRO A 37 -3.47 6.85 6.50
C PRO A 37 -3.30 7.64 5.20
N LEU A 38 -2.46 7.15 4.30
CA LEU A 38 -2.22 7.74 2.99
C LEU A 38 -2.93 6.94 1.91
N THR A 39 -3.73 7.60 1.07
CA THR A 39 -4.32 6.96 -0.11
C THR A 39 -3.44 7.17 -1.33
N VAL A 40 -3.01 6.10 -1.98
CA VAL A 40 -2.22 6.12 -3.21
C VAL A 40 -2.93 5.37 -4.32
N LYS A 41 -2.80 5.88 -5.56
CA LYS A 41 -3.29 5.19 -6.76
C LYS A 41 -2.12 4.60 -7.52
N LEU A 42 -2.18 3.30 -7.78
CA LEU A 42 -1.17 2.62 -8.58
C LEU A 42 -1.27 3.04 -10.04
N THR A 43 -0.15 3.38 -10.66
CA THR A 43 -0.07 3.71 -12.09
C THR A 43 0.27 2.49 -12.94
N ALA A 44 0.77 1.42 -12.33
CA ALA A 44 1.13 0.17 -12.97
C ALA A 44 0.79 -1.01 -12.04
N ALA A 45 0.70 -2.21 -12.61
CA ALA A 45 0.54 -3.42 -11.82
C ALA A 45 1.81 -3.70 -11.00
N VAL A 46 1.64 -4.20 -9.78
CA VAL A 46 2.73 -4.54 -8.86
C VAL A 46 2.56 -6.02 -8.47
N PRO A 47 3.48 -6.91 -8.89
CA PRO A 47 3.49 -8.30 -8.44
C PRO A 47 4.02 -8.44 -7.00
#